data_AF-A0A915DFS3-F1
#
_entry.id   AF-A0A915DFS3-F1
#
_cell.length_a   1.000
_cell.length_b   1.000
_cell.length_c   1.000
_cell.angle_alpha   90.00
_cell.angle_beta   90.00
_cell.angle_gamma   90.00
#
_symmetry.space_group_name_H-M   'P 1'
#
loop_
_entity.id
_entity.type
_entity.pdbx_description
1 polymer ?
#
loop_
_entity_poly.entity_id
_entity_poly.type
_entity_poly.pdbx_seq_one_letter_code
_entity_poly.pdbx_strand_id
1 'polypeptide(L)'
;MEANNTLASDQAGASLFMMYGDAGYSFGIIWPAVLINFIGIPGQIMNFFVVYVTIKNRKRLYNRCNYLLAMLSFFEFFHQSGHLVALFVALKGLNFIPYMTSVCLQLHAMFGLHASQLTYTCIALDRLLSTALPAL
;
A
#
# COMPACT_ATOMS: atom_id res chain seq x y z
N MET A 1 11.25 2.45 34.35
CA MET A 1 9.94 2.60 33.66
C MET A 1 9.82 1.69 32.43
N GLU A 2 10.89 1.38 31.69
CA GLU A 2 10.84 0.44 30.54
C GLU A 2 10.48 -1.02 30.87
N ALA A 3 10.92 -1.55 32.01
CA ALA A 3 10.66 -2.94 32.41
C ALA A 3 9.16 -3.24 32.68
N ASN A 4 8.39 -2.21 33.08
CA ASN A 4 6.95 -2.37 33.33
C ASN A 4 6.13 -2.31 32.03
N ASN A 5 6.59 -1.54 31.03
CA ASN A 5 5.96 -1.47 29.71
C ASN A 5 6.18 -2.75 28.90
N THR A 6 7.35 -3.39 29.04
CA THR A 6 7.67 -4.66 28.37
C THR A 6 6.84 -5.82 28.94
N LEU A 7 6.71 -5.92 30.27
CA LEU A 7 5.84 -6.91 30.91
C LEU A 7 4.35 -6.70 30.56
N ALA A 8 3.90 -5.44 30.49
CA ALA A 8 2.53 -5.12 30.07
C ALA A 8 2.28 -5.46 28.58
N SER A 9 3.24 -5.22 27.69
CA SER A 9 3.13 -5.60 26.28
C SER A 9 3.17 -7.11 26.07
N ASP A 10 3.93 -7.85 26.89
CA ASP A 10 4.02 -9.31 26.82
C ASP A 10 2.73 -9.98 27.34
N GLN A 11 2.15 -9.45 28.43
CA GLN A 11 0.83 -9.88 28.91
C GLN A 11 -0.30 -9.50 27.95
N ALA A 12 -0.24 -8.32 27.31
CA ALA A 12 -1.20 -7.91 26.28
C ALA A 12 -1.09 -8.80 25.02
N GLY A 13 0.13 -9.12 24.58
CA GLY A 13 0.38 -10.04 23.47
C GLY A 13 -0.11 -11.45 23.76
N ALA A 14 0.18 -11.97 24.97
CA ALA A 14 -0.28 -13.29 25.41
C ALA A 14 -1.80 -13.36 25.54
N SER A 15 -2.46 -12.32 26.07
CA SER A 15 -3.93 -12.27 26.18
C SER A 15 -4.62 -12.14 24.83
N LEU A 16 -4.09 -11.35 23.88
CA LEU A 16 -4.58 -11.29 22.51
C LEU A 16 -4.43 -12.62 21.78
N PHE A 17 -3.28 -13.29 21.94
CA PHE A 17 -3.03 -14.59 21.34
C PHE A 17 -3.98 -15.66 21.90
N MET A 18 -4.22 -15.68 23.21
CA MET A 18 -5.20 -16.60 23.82
C MET A 18 -6.64 -16.30 23.39
N MET A 19 -6.99 -15.03 23.16
CA MET A 19 -8.35 -14.64 22.78
C MET A 19 -8.66 -14.83 21.28
N TYR A 20 -7.66 -14.68 20.41
CA TYR A 20 -7.85 -14.69 18.94
C TYR A 20 -7.10 -15.81 18.21
N GLY A 21 -6.25 -16.58 18.91
CA GLY A 21 -5.41 -17.64 18.33
C GLY A 21 -6.21 -18.68 17.55
N ASP A 22 -7.36 -19.09 18.10
CA ASP A 22 -8.29 -20.07 17.50
C ASP A 22 -9.63 -19.46 17.07
N ALA A 23 -9.79 -18.13 17.11
CA ALA A 23 -11.05 -17.47 16.77
C ALA A 23 -11.44 -17.66 15.28
N GLY A 24 -10.52 -18.11 14.44
CA GLY A 24 -10.76 -18.39 13.03
C GLY A 24 -11.23 -17.15 12.27
N TYR A 25 -12.30 -17.28 11.49
CA TYR A 25 -12.83 -16.20 10.67
C TYR A 25 -13.47 -15.08 11.50
N SER A 26 -12.78 -13.95 11.63
CA SER A 26 -13.35 -12.76 12.26
C SER A 26 -14.00 -11.83 11.23
N PHE A 27 -15.33 -11.66 11.33
CA PHE A 27 -16.07 -10.73 10.47
C PHE A 27 -15.49 -9.31 10.53
N GLY A 28 -15.02 -8.88 11.71
CA GLY A 28 -14.40 -7.57 11.90
C GLY A 28 -13.10 -7.35 11.13
N ILE A 29 -12.40 -8.42 10.73
CA ILE A 29 -11.17 -8.35 9.93
C ILE A 29 -11.49 -8.50 8.43
N ILE A 30 -12.41 -9.41 8.10
CA ILE A 30 -12.77 -9.70 6.70
C ILE A 30 -13.50 -8.51 6.07
N TRP A 31 -14.45 -7.90 6.79
CA TRP A 31 -15.26 -6.80 6.27
C TRP A 31 -14.44 -5.59 5.77
N PRO A 32 -13.54 -4.98 6.59
CA PRO A 32 -12.71 -3.88 6.11
C PRO A 32 -11.76 -4.29 4.99
N ALA A 33 -11.23 -5.53 5.02
CA ALA A 33 -10.36 -6.03 3.96
C ALA A 33 -11.09 -6.13 2.61
N VAL A 34 -12.35 -6.59 2.62
CA VAL A 34 -13.20 -6.64 1.41
C VAL A 34 -13.50 -5.24 0.89
N LEU A 35 -13.89 -4.30 1.76
CA LEU A 35 -14.20 -2.92 1.36
C LEU A 35 -13.02 -2.21 0.70
N ILE A 36 -11.82 -2.32 1.28
CA ILE A 36 -10.61 -1.71 0.72
C ILE A 36 -10.28 -2.34 -0.64
N ASN A 37 -10.43 -3.65 -0.80
CA ASN A 37 -10.16 -4.31 -2.09
C ASN A 37 -11.21 -3.99 -3.15
N PHE A 38 -12.47 -3.74 -2.77
CA PHE A 38 -13.50 -3.30 -3.71
C PHE A 38 -13.12 -1.97 -4.38
N ILE A 39 -12.46 -1.07 -3.65
CA ILE A 39 -11.94 0.20 -4.17
C ILE A 39 -10.55 -0.01 -4.83
N GLY A 40 -9.73 -0.89 -4.25
CA GLY A 40 -8.36 -1.15 -4.68
C GLY A 40 -8.27 -1.83 -6.05
N ILE A 41 -9.14 -2.81 -6.35
CA ILE A 41 -9.09 -3.58 -7.60
C ILE A 41 -9.28 -2.67 -8.84
N PRO A 42 -10.33 -1.82 -8.92
CA PRO A 42 -10.46 -0.86 -10.01
C PRO A 42 -9.25 0.08 -10.11
N GLY A 43 -8.77 0.59 -8.97
CA GLY A 43 -7.60 1.46 -8.92
C GLY A 43 -6.35 0.79 -9.50
N GLN A 44 -6.12 -0.48 -9.16
CA GLN A 44 -4.97 -1.24 -9.61
C GLN A 44 -5.00 -1.51 -11.12
N ILE A 45 -6.20 -1.81 -11.67
CA ILE A 45 -6.41 -1.96 -13.11
C ILE A 45 -6.16 -0.63 -13.83
N MET A 46 -6.70 0.47 -13.33
CA MET A 46 -6.50 1.79 -13.93
C MET A 46 -5.03 2.23 -13.90
N ASN A 47 -4.34 2.02 -12.78
CA ASN A 47 -2.91 2.29 -12.64
C ASN A 47 -2.08 1.47 -13.64
N PHE A 48 -2.40 0.19 -13.83
CA PHE A 48 -1.75 -0.63 -14.85
C PHE A 48 -1.96 -0.07 -16.27
N PHE A 49 -3.17 0.38 -16.60
CA PHE A 49 -3.44 1.01 -17.89
C PHE A 49 -2.66 2.31 -18.10
N VAL A 50 -2.51 3.15 -17.06
CA VAL A 50 -1.71 4.38 -17.15
C VAL A 50 -0.25 4.05 -17.49
N VAL A 51 0.33 3.06 -16.82
CA VAL A 51 1.70 2.61 -17.12
C VAL A 51 1.80 2.06 -18.54
N TYR A 52 0.88 1.17 -18.93
CA TYR A 52 0.84 0.56 -20.26
C TYR A 52 0.72 1.60 -21.38
N VAL A 53 -0.22 2.55 -21.26
CA VAL A 53 -0.44 3.60 -22.26
C VAL A 53 0.76 4.53 -22.36
N THR A 54 1.39 4.86 -21.23
CA THR A 54 2.59 5.72 -21.21
C THR A 54 3.78 5.05 -21.89
N ILE A 55 3.97 3.74 -21.69
CA ILE A 55 5.03 2.97 -22.37
C ILE A 55 4.72 2.82 -23.87
N LYS A 56 3.48 2.41 -24.22
CA LYS A 56 3.08 2.18 -25.61
C LYS A 56 3.13 3.45 -26.46
N ASN A 57 2.67 4.57 -25.90
CA ASN A 57 2.64 5.86 -26.59
C ASN A 57 3.81 6.78 -26.19
N ARG A 58 4.93 6.21 -25.73
CA ARG A 58 6.10 6.95 -25.24
C ARG A 58 6.53 8.10 -26.18
N LYS A 59 6.50 7.88 -27.50
CA LYS A 59 6.89 8.89 -28.50
C LYS A 59 5.93 10.10 -28.56
N ARG A 60 4.65 9.91 -28.23
CA ARG A 60 3.62 10.97 -28.24
C ARG A 60 3.42 11.59 -26.86
N LEU A 61 3.64 10.82 -25.80
CA LEU A 61 3.46 11.24 -24.41
C LEU A 61 4.78 11.62 -23.73
N TYR A 62 5.85 11.92 -24.49
CA TYR A 62 7.17 12.26 -23.97
C TYR A 62 7.14 13.63 -23.26
N ASN A 63 6.72 13.62 -22.01
CA ASN A 63 6.72 14.77 -21.11
C ASN A 63 7.19 14.29 -19.73
N ARG A 64 8.02 15.09 -19.04
CA ARG A 64 8.55 14.78 -17.69
C ARG A 64 7.43 14.48 -16.71
N CYS A 65 6.34 15.24 -16.75
CA CYS A 65 5.20 14.98 -15.88
C CYS A 65 4.50 13.65 -16.20
N ASN A 66 4.37 13.25 -17.48
CA ASN A 66 3.76 11.97 -17.83
C ASN A 66 4.61 10.78 -17.35
N TYR A 67 5.94 10.94 -17.33
CA TYR A 67 6.84 9.96 -16.75
C TYR A 67 6.68 9.83 -15.23
N LEU A 68 6.60 10.95 -14.52
CA LEU A 68 6.34 10.95 -13.09
C LEU A 68 4.97 10.33 -12.78
N LEU A 69 3.96 10.59 -13.61
CA LEU A 69 2.62 10.00 -13.47
C LEU A 69 2.65 8.47 -13.65
N ALA A 70 3.39 7.97 -14.65
CA ALA A 70 3.56 6.53 -14.83
C ALA A 70 4.36 5.89 -13.68
N MET A 71 5.37 6.57 -13.16
CA MET A 71 6.12 6.12 -11.98
C MET A 71 5.23 6.07 -10.73
N LEU A 72 4.37 7.09 -10.54
CA LEU A 72 3.39 7.12 -9.46
C LEU A 72 2.40 5.95 -9.57
N SER A 73 1.81 5.74 -10.75
CA SER A 73 0.89 4.61 -10.98
C SER A 73 1.56 3.25 -10.79
N PHE A 74 2.85 3.12 -11.12
CA PHE A 74 3.61 1.91 -10.84
C PHE A 74 3.78 1.67 -9.34
N PHE A 75 4.10 2.70 -8.54
CA PHE A 75 4.22 2.54 -7.09
C PHE A 75 2.88 2.30 -6.39
N GLU A 76 1.80 2.94 -6.87
CA GLU A 76 0.44 2.65 -6.40
C GLU A 76 0.04 1.19 -6.67
N PHE A 77 0.51 0.60 -7.77
CA PHE A 77 0.32 -0.83 -8.03
C PHE A 77 0.98 -1.73 -6.98
N PHE A 78 2.20 -1.41 -6.53
CA PHE A 78 2.86 -2.13 -5.43
C PHE A 78 2.20 -1.89 -4.07
N HIS A 79 1.72 -0.68 -3.84
CA HIS A 79 0.96 -0.36 -2.63
C HIS A 79 -0.33 -1.18 -2.56
N GLN A 80 -1.13 -1.19 -3.63
CA GLN A 80 -2.39 -1.93 -3.68
C GLN A 80 -2.23 -3.45 -3.64
N SER A 81 -1.09 -4.01 -4.08
CA SER A 81 -0.84 -5.45 -3.91
C SER A 81 -0.80 -5.88 -2.44
N GLY A 82 -0.43 -4.99 -1.52
CA GLY A 82 -0.48 -5.26 -0.08
C GLY A 82 -1.91 -5.50 0.42
N HIS A 83 -2.90 -4.78 -0.13
CA HIS A 83 -4.31 -4.98 0.23
C HIS A 83 -4.85 -6.32 -0.26
N LEU A 84 -4.39 -6.81 -1.42
CA LEU A 84 -4.73 -8.15 -1.92
C LEU A 84 -4.19 -9.25 -0.98
N VAL A 85 -2.95 -9.09 -0.50
CA VAL A 85 -2.35 -9.99 0.49
C VAL A 85 -3.14 -9.95 1.81
N ALA A 86 -3.52 -8.77 2.28
CA ALA A 86 -4.34 -8.62 3.49
C ALA A 86 -5.70 -9.32 3.36
N LEU A 87 -6.35 -9.22 2.20
CA LEU A 87 -7.60 -9.95 1.93
C LEU A 87 -7.37 -11.47 1.91
N PHE A 88 -6.30 -11.94 1.28
CA PHE A 88 -5.98 -13.36 1.26
C PHE A 88 -5.78 -13.93 2.67
N VAL A 89 -5.05 -13.20 3.52
CA VAL A 89 -4.85 -13.56 4.94
C VAL A 89 -6.20 -13.61 5.68
N ALA A 90 -7.03 -12.58 5.52
CA ALA A 90 -8.33 -12.49 6.18
C ALA A 90 -9.26 -13.64 5.75
N LEU A 91 -9.27 -13.99 4.45
CA LEU A 91 -10.05 -15.10 3.90
C LEU A 91 -9.49 -16.48 4.28
N LYS A 92 -8.24 -16.58 4.74
CA LYS A 92 -7.67 -17.82 5.29
C LYS A 92 -7.95 -17.99 6.78
N GLY A 93 -8.52 -16.98 7.44
CA GLY A 93 -8.78 -16.99 8.88
C GLY A 93 -7.49 -17.00 9.72
N LEU A 94 -6.37 -16.54 9.14
CA LEU A 94 -5.09 -16.46 9.84
C LEU A 94 -5.06 -15.19 10.68
N ASN A 95 -5.35 -15.31 11.98
CA ASN A 95 -5.34 -14.17 12.91
C ASN A 95 -3.93 -13.74 13.32
N PHE A 96 -2.97 -14.67 13.32
CA PHE A 96 -1.57 -14.39 13.65
C PHE A 96 -0.65 -14.87 12.54
N ILE A 97 0.18 -13.95 12.03
CA ILE A 97 1.23 -14.24 11.08
C ILE A 97 2.57 -14.11 11.82
N PRO A 98 3.53 -15.04 11.61
CA PRO A 98 4.88 -14.90 12.13
C PRO A 98 5.49 -13.54 11.72
N TYR A 99 6.18 -12.88 12.65
CA TYR A 99 6.72 -11.53 12.45
C TYR A 99 7.50 -11.38 11.13
N MET A 100 8.45 -12.28 10.86
CA MET A 100 9.27 -12.21 9.64
C MET A 100 8.46 -12.35 8.36
N THR A 101 7.42 -13.20 8.37
CA THR A 101 6.50 -13.34 7.24
C THR A 101 5.66 -12.08 7.06
N SER A 102 5.16 -11.49 8.15
CA SER A 102 4.42 -10.22 8.11
C SER A 102 5.27 -9.09 7.54
N VAL A 103 6.52 -8.96 7.99
CA VAL A 103 7.46 -7.95 7.46
C VAL A 103 7.71 -8.16 5.98
N CYS A 104 8.00 -9.38 5.54
CA CYS A 104 8.26 -9.67 4.13
C CYS A 104 7.05 -9.36 3.23
N LEU A 105 5.84 -9.70 3.70
CA LEU A 105 4.59 -9.43 2.99
C LEU A 105 4.23 -7.94 2.97
N GLN A 106 4.55 -7.16 4.00
CA GLN A 106 4.19 -5.74 4.08
C GLN A 106 5.27 -4.81 3.48
N LEU A 107 6.54 -5.24 3.45
CA LEU A 107 7.66 -4.41 3.04
C LEU A 107 7.46 -3.83 1.62
N HIS A 108 7.00 -4.67 0.68
CA HIS A 108 6.77 -4.22 -0.69
C HIS A 108 5.66 -3.17 -0.79
N ALA A 109 4.60 -3.32 0.01
CA ALA A 109 3.47 -2.40 0.02
C ALA A 109 3.84 -1.06 0.68
N MET A 110 4.62 -1.11 1.77
CA MET A 110 5.15 0.09 2.43
C MET A 110 6.14 0.84 1.54
N PHE A 111 6.99 0.12 0.82
CA PHE A 111 7.86 0.73 -0.19
C PHE A 111 7.03 1.43 -1.28
N GLY A 112 6.00 0.75 -1.81
CA GLY A 112 5.08 1.33 -2.79
C GLY A 112 4.42 2.62 -2.28
N LEU A 113 3.90 2.61 -1.05
CA LEU A 113 3.25 3.77 -0.43
C LEU A 113 4.20 4.97 -0.28
N HIS A 114 5.39 4.75 0.27
CA HIS A 114 6.35 5.85 0.48
C HIS A 114 6.91 6.37 -0.85
N ALA A 115 7.17 5.48 -1.81
CA ALA A 115 7.61 5.87 -3.13
C ALA A 115 6.52 6.63 -3.90
N SER A 116 5.24 6.26 -3.74
CA SER A 116 4.13 6.97 -4.36
C SER A 116 3.96 8.38 -3.76
N GLN A 117 4.03 8.51 -2.43
CA GLN A 117 4.02 9.81 -1.75
C GLN A 117 5.15 10.73 -2.21
N LEU A 118 6.39 10.21 -2.31
CA LEU A 118 7.52 10.98 -2.81
C LEU A 118 7.34 11.39 -4.28
N THR A 119 6.83 10.49 -5.11
CA THR A 119 6.60 10.81 -6.54
C THR A 119 5.49 11.85 -6.68
N TYR A 120 4.45 11.77 -5.87
CA TYR A 120 3.36 12.73 -5.83
C TYR A 120 3.85 14.13 -5.42
N THR A 121 4.72 14.23 -4.41
CA THR A 121 5.32 15.53 -4.04
C THR A 121 6.19 16.08 -5.16
N CYS A 122 6.97 15.24 -5.87
CA CYS A 122 7.71 15.67 -7.06
C CYS A 122 6.79 16.20 -8.18
N ILE A 123 5.66 15.53 -8.45
CA ILE A 123 4.68 15.99 -9.44
C ILE A 123 4.07 17.33 -9.02
N ALA A 124 3.71 17.46 -7.74
CA ALA A 124 3.16 18.71 -7.21
C ALA A 124 4.15 19.87 -7.35
N LEU A 125 5.44 19.63 -7.07
CA LEU A 125 6.49 20.62 -7.25
C LEU A 125 6.72 20.97 -8.73
N ASP A 126 6.79 19.99 -9.63
CA ASP A 126 6.93 20.20 -11.08
C ASP A 126 5.79 21.10 -11.61
N ARG A 127 4.55 20.81 -11.19
CA ARG A 127 3.37 21.59 -11.57
C ARG A 127 3.35 22.97 -10.94
N LEU A 128 3.70 23.09 -9.67
CA LEU A 128 3.77 24.37 -8.98
C LEU A 128 4.80 25.28 -9.68
N LEU A 129 6.01 24.78 -9.94
CA LEU A 129 7.07 25.52 -10.62
C LEU A 129 6.65 25.94 -12.03
N SER A 130 6.06 25.03 -12.81
CA SER A 130 5.57 25.33 -14.17
C SER A 130 4.49 26.41 -14.18
N THR A 131 3.67 26.52 -13.14
CA THR A 131 2.62 27.55 -13.04
C THR A 131 3.10 28.86 -12.44
N ALA A 132 3.99 28.81 -11.45
CA ALA A 132 4.48 29.99 -10.74
C ALA A 132 5.59 30.73 -11.51
N LEU A 133 6.37 30.00 -12.31
CA LEU A 133 7.49 30.53 -13.09
C LEU A 133 7.37 30.08 -14.56
N PRO A 134 6.37 30.57 -15.31
CA PRO A 134 6.15 30.16 -16.70
C PRO A 134 7.27 30.60 -17.68
N ALA A 135 8.20 31.45 -17.23
CA ALA A 135 9.24 32.09 -18.05
C ALA A 135 10.68 31.65 -17.71
N LEU A 136 10.86 30.67 -16.83
CA LEU A 136 12.16 30.02 -16.56
C LEU A 136 12.22 28.67 -17.29
#